data_AF-A0A966XU03-F1
#
_entry.id   AF-A0A966XU03-F1
#
_cell.length_a   1.000
_cell.length_b   1.000
_cell.length_c   1.000
_cell.angle_alpha   90.00
_cell.angle_beta   90.00
_cell.angle_gamma   90.00
#
_symmetry.space_group_name_H-M   'P 1'
#
loop_
_entity.id
_entity.type
_entity.pdbx_description
1 polymer ?
#
loop_
_entity_poly.entity_id
_entity_poly.type
_entity_poly.pdbx_seq_one_letter_code
_entity_poly.pdbx_strand_id
1 'polypeptide(L)'
;MCGQGPKKIGSEPPDRTRLAKRNAGIFSVNRLYEAIEGAKVLSHGSRDMPIGGTTDRLQAGEYYGESPYDPVACVRPRILALVDYLNRLQEP
;
A
#
# COMPACT_ATOMS: atom_id res chain seq x y z
N MET A 1 -4.81 -30.93 0.46
CA MET A 1 -4.23 -29.62 0.12
C MET A 1 -5.37 -28.60 0.10
N CYS A 2 -5.59 -27.86 1.19
CA CYS A 2 -6.68 -26.88 1.25
C CYS A 2 -6.10 -25.51 1.60
N GLY A 3 -6.54 -24.48 0.88
CA GLY A 3 -6.62 -23.14 1.45
C GLY A 3 -5.94 -22.04 0.64
N GLN A 4 -6.71 -21.42 -0.25
CA GLN A 4 -6.93 -19.97 -0.21
C GLN A 4 -8.15 -19.63 -1.07
N GLY A 5 -9.33 -19.71 -0.44
CA GLY A 5 -10.55 -19.12 -0.99
C GLY A 5 -10.47 -17.59 -0.96
N PRO A 6 -11.36 -16.90 -1.69
CA PRO A 6 -11.31 -15.44 -1.85
C PRO A 6 -11.32 -14.73 -0.49
N LYS A 7 -10.34 -13.86 -0.27
CA LYS A 7 -10.23 -13.02 0.93
C LYS A 7 -11.52 -12.20 1.08
N LYS A 8 -12.26 -12.43 2.18
CA LYS A 8 -13.48 -11.68 2.47
C LYS A 8 -13.16 -10.22 2.79
N ILE A 9 -13.91 -9.30 2.20
CA ILE A 9 -13.97 -7.90 2.63
C ILE A 9 -14.63 -7.91 4.03
N GLY A 10 -13.89 -7.50 5.06
CA GLY A 10 -14.31 -7.54 6.46
C GLY A 10 -13.44 -8.37 7.41
N SER A 11 -12.40 -9.07 6.92
CA SER A 11 -11.35 -9.59 7.82
C SER A 11 -10.46 -8.47 8.31
N GLU A 12 -10.08 -8.48 9.59
CA GLU A 12 -9.13 -7.51 10.15
C GLU A 12 -7.90 -7.37 9.25
N PRO A 13 -7.38 -6.14 9.08
CA PRO A 13 -6.15 -5.92 8.35
C PRO A 13 -5.06 -6.81 8.94
N PRO A 14 -4.26 -7.50 8.11
CA PRO A 14 -3.14 -8.26 8.62
C PRO A 14 -2.22 -7.33 9.39
N ASP A 15 -1.85 -7.73 10.61
CA ASP A 15 -0.90 -6.99 11.43
C ASP A 15 0.37 -6.69 10.65
N ARG A 16 0.68 -5.40 10.50
CA ARG A 16 1.77 -4.85 9.71
C ARG A 16 3.03 -4.59 10.53
N THR A 17 3.02 -4.74 11.87
CA THR A 17 4.23 -4.59 12.70
C THR A 17 5.13 -5.83 12.65
N ARG A 18 4.66 -6.95 12.07
CA ARG A 18 5.37 -8.23 12.03
C ARG A 18 5.70 -8.72 10.63
N LEU A 19 5.74 -7.83 9.64
CA LEU A 19 6.02 -8.18 8.24
C LEU A 19 7.43 -8.77 8.09
N ALA A 20 8.44 -8.16 8.70
CA ALA A 20 9.82 -8.66 8.66
C ALA A 20 9.91 -10.04 9.32
N LYS A 21 9.35 -10.20 10.52
CA LYS A 21 9.32 -11.46 11.27
C LYS A 21 8.69 -12.61 10.49
N ARG A 22 7.59 -12.35 9.78
CA ARG A 22 6.92 -13.33 8.91
C ARG A 22 7.71 -13.67 7.64
N ASN A 23 8.68 -12.85 7.27
CA ASN A 23 9.53 -12.98 6.10
C ASN A 23 11.00 -13.20 6.48
N ALA A 24 11.26 -14.12 7.43
CA ALA A 24 12.61 -14.49 7.88
C ALA A 24 13.49 -13.30 8.34
N GLY A 25 12.87 -12.27 8.91
CA GLY A 25 13.54 -11.03 9.34
C GLY A 25 13.75 -9.99 8.23
N ILE A 26 13.36 -10.28 6.98
CA ILE A 26 13.60 -9.41 5.84
C ILE A 26 12.39 -8.49 5.60
N PHE A 27 12.59 -7.19 5.78
CA PHE A 27 11.63 -6.18 5.35
C PHE A 27 11.85 -5.80 3.88
N SER A 28 11.04 -6.34 2.98
CA SER A 28 11.16 -6.08 1.53
C SER A 28 10.54 -4.73 1.13
N VAL A 29 11.32 -3.66 1.25
CA VAL A 29 10.95 -2.28 0.87
C VAL A 29 10.31 -2.20 -0.53
N ASN A 30 10.97 -2.78 -1.54
CA ASN A 30 10.49 -2.72 -2.93
C ASN A 30 9.12 -3.38 -3.10
N ARG A 31 8.91 -4.54 -2.47
CA ARG A 31 7.64 -5.25 -2.52
C ARG A 31 6.52 -4.43 -1.87
N LEU A 32 6.82 -3.75 -0.76
CA LEU A 32 5.83 -2.94 -0.06
C LEU A 32 5.53 -1.64 -0.83
N TYR A 33 6.54 -1.01 -1.42
CA TYR A 33 6.38 0.14 -2.30
C TYR A 33 5.46 -0.19 -3.47
N GLU A 34 5.74 -1.25 -4.23
CA GLU A 34 4.90 -1.69 -5.35
C GLU A 34 3.48 -2.04 -4.89
N ALA A 35 3.33 -2.59 -3.67
CA ALA A 35 2.05 -2.95 -3.12
C ALA A 35 1.18 -1.73 -2.77
N ILE A 36 1.79 -0.67 -2.22
CA ILE A 36 1.10 0.58 -1.87
C ILE A 36 0.82 1.42 -3.13
N GLU A 37 1.79 1.51 -4.04
CA GLU A 37 1.63 2.18 -5.35
C GLU A 37 0.52 1.53 -6.20
N GLY A 38 0.19 0.27 -5.93
CA GLY A 38 -1.00 -0.38 -6.44
C GLY A 38 -0.90 -0.85 -7.89
N ALA A 39 0.27 -0.72 -8.53
CA ALA A 39 0.47 -1.10 -9.94
C ALA A 39 0.35 -2.62 -10.19
N LYS A 40 0.48 -3.46 -9.15
CA LYS A 40 0.50 -4.93 -9.27
C LYS A 40 -0.40 -5.67 -8.26
N VAL A 41 -1.25 -4.98 -7.49
CA VAL A 41 -2.04 -5.60 -6.41
C VAL A 41 -3.50 -5.79 -6.81
N LEU A 42 -3.90 -7.04 -7.05
CA LEU A 42 -5.28 -7.46 -7.32
C LEU A 42 -6.15 -7.60 -6.06
N SER A 43 -5.60 -7.37 -4.85
CA SER A 43 -6.26 -7.73 -3.58
C SER A 43 -7.21 -6.66 -3.01
N HIS A 44 -7.32 -5.49 -3.62
CA HIS A 44 -8.15 -4.37 -3.15
C HIS A 44 -9.05 -3.90 -4.30
N GLY A 45 -10.25 -4.48 -4.41
CA GLY A 45 -11.11 -4.33 -5.59
C GLY A 45 -12.49 -3.74 -5.33
N SER A 46 -12.85 -3.41 -4.08
CA SER A 46 -14.17 -2.84 -3.74
C SER A 46 -14.07 -1.38 -3.29
N ARG A 47 -15.20 -0.67 -3.37
CA ARG A 47 -15.35 0.72 -2.90
C ARG A 47 -14.98 0.89 -1.42
N ASP A 48 -15.17 -0.15 -0.62
CA ASP A 48 -14.86 -0.15 0.83
C ASP A 48 -13.35 -0.28 1.11
N MET A 49 -12.56 -0.74 0.13
CA MET A 49 -11.13 -0.92 0.27
C MET A 49 -10.44 -0.70 -1.08
N PRO A 50 -10.35 0.57 -1.53
CA PRO A 50 -9.75 0.91 -2.81
C PRO A 50 -8.23 0.72 -2.79
N ILE A 51 -7.64 0.58 -3.97
CA ILE A 51 -6.19 0.51 -4.14
C ILE A 51 -5.58 1.86 -3.73
N GLY A 52 -4.66 1.85 -2.76
CA GLY A 52 -4.06 3.07 -2.18
C GLY A 52 -3.41 4.00 -3.20
N GLY A 53 -2.70 3.46 -4.19
CA GLY A 53 -2.12 4.26 -5.26
C GLY A 53 -3.15 5.00 -6.12
N THR A 54 -4.37 4.47 -6.26
CA THR A 54 -5.45 5.15 -7.00
C THR A 54 -6.05 6.27 -6.15
N THR A 55 -6.27 6.05 -4.85
CA THR A 55 -6.77 7.11 -3.95
C THR A 55 -5.80 8.26 -3.83
N ASP A 56 -4.50 7.98 -3.78
CA ASP A 56 -3.48 9.02 -3.64
C ASP A 56 -3.39 9.89 -4.90
N ARG A 57 -3.53 9.29 -6.08
CA ARG A 57 -3.60 10.03 -7.35
C ARG A 57 -4.88 10.84 -7.46
N LEU A 58 -6.03 10.29 -7.04
CA LEU A 58 -7.29 11.03 -6.98
C LEU A 58 -7.18 12.24 -6.05
N GLN A 59 -6.63 12.05 -4.84
CA GLN A 59 -6.43 13.13 -3.89
C GLN A 59 -5.47 14.21 -4.42
N ALA A 60 -4.41 13.80 -5.13
CA ALA A 60 -3.53 14.76 -5.81
C ALA A 60 -4.28 15.53 -6.91
N GLY A 61 -5.14 14.87 -7.69
CA GLY A 61 -5.99 15.52 -8.70
C GLY A 61 -6.96 16.54 -8.11
N GLU A 62 -7.62 16.21 -7.00
CA GLU A 62 -8.47 17.14 -6.26
C GLU A 62 -7.68 18.34 -5.71
N TYR A 63 -6.45 18.11 -5.24
CA TYR A 63 -5.62 19.16 -4.66
C TYR A 63 -5.07 20.15 -5.70
N TYR A 64 -4.62 19.66 -6.85
CA TYR A 64 -4.02 20.49 -7.91
C TYR A 64 -5.04 20.97 -8.95
N GLY A 65 -6.22 20.36 -9.04
CA GLY A 65 -7.28 20.75 -9.97
C GLY A 65 -6.81 20.76 -11.42
N GLU A 66 -7.09 21.87 -12.12
CA GLU A 66 -6.68 22.11 -13.52
C GLU A 66 -5.20 22.51 -13.67
N SER A 67 -4.47 22.72 -12.55
CA SER A 67 -3.07 23.13 -12.61
C SER A 67 -2.22 22.00 -13.18
N PRO A 68 -1.27 22.26 -14.10
CA PRO A 68 -0.36 21.23 -14.58
C PRO A 68 0.53 20.74 -13.43
N TYR A 69 0.41 19.46 -13.08
CA TYR A 69 1.24 18.79 -12.09
C TYR A 69 1.67 17.40 -12.59
N ASP A 70 2.78 16.88 -12.05
CA ASP A 70 3.17 15.50 -12.27
C ASP A 70 2.56 14.61 -11.16
N PRO A 71 1.54 13.78 -11.47
CA PRO A 71 0.89 12.95 -10.47
C PRO A 71 1.82 11.92 -9.83
N VAL A 72 2.86 11.47 -10.55
CA VAL A 72 3.84 10.52 -10.02
C VAL A 72 4.76 11.20 -9.01
N ALA A 73 5.24 12.40 -9.35
CA ALA A 73 6.10 13.18 -8.47
C ALA A 73 5.39 13.60 -7.17
N CYS A 74 4.08 13.88 -7.21
CA CYS A 74 3.32 14.28 -6.03
C CYS A 74 3.04 13.13 -5.05
N VAL A 75 2.81 11.91 -5.56
CA VAL A 75 2.40 10.77 -4.72
C VAL A 75 3.61 9.99 -4.17
N ARG A 76 4.70 9.90 -4.94
CA ARG A 76 5.88 9.09 -4.58
C ARG A 76 6.48 9.40 -3.20
N PRO A 77 6.69 10.66 -2.78
CA PRO A 77 7.25 10.97 -1.45
C PRO A 77 6.39 10.46 -0.30
N ARG A 78 5.07 10.51 -0.45
CA ARG A 78 4.12 10.00 0.56
C ARG A 78 4.23 8.49 0.70
N ILE A 79 4.30 7.76 -0.41
CA ILE A 79 4.49 6.30 -0.39
C ILE A 79 5.81 5.94 0.29
N LEU A 80 6.90 6.63 -0.03
CA LEU A 80 8.21 6.40 0.60
C LEU A 80 8.17 6.66 2.11
N ALA A 81 7.54 7.75 2.55
CA ALA A 81 7.38 8.05 3.97
C ALA A 81 6.56 6.97 4.70
N LEU A 82 5.51 6.45 4.08
CA LEU A 82 4.72 5.34 4.62
C LEU A 82 5.54 4.04 4.72
N VAL A 83 6.35 3.73 3.71
CA VAL A 83 7.23 2.55 3.73
C VAL A 83 8.28 2.68 4.82
N ASP A 84 8.91 3.85 4.97
CA ASP A 84 9.88 4.11 6.05
C ASP A 84 9.23 3.99 7.43
N TYR A 85 8.04 4.56 7.62
CA TYR A 85 7.30 4.45 8.87
C TYR A 85 6.98 2.99 9.22
N LEU A 86 6.49 2.21 8.24
CA LEU A 86 6.22 0.78 8.43
C LEU A 86 7.49 -0.02 8.74
N ASN A 87 8.63 0.34 8.16
CA ASN A 87 9.91 -0.28 8.47
C ASN A 87 10.29 -0.07 9.95
N ARG A 88 10.10 1.15 10.47
CA ARG A 88 10.43 1.49 11.86
C ARG A 88 9.50 0.84 12.89
N LEU A 89 8.28 0.49 12.47
CA LEU A 89 7.30 -0.22 13.31
C LEU A 89 7.55 -1.73 13.40
N GLN A 90 8.54 -2.28 12.68
CA GLN A 90 8.75 -3.72 12.71
C GLN A 90 9.24 -4.18 14.10
N GLU A 91 8.50 -5.10 14.70
CA GLU A 91 8.93 -5.80 15.90
C GLU A 91 10.07 -6.77 15.56
N PRO A 92 11.08 -6.92 16.44
CA PRO A 92 12.12 -7.93 16.28
C PRO A 92 11.60 -9.38 16.33
#